data_AF-A0AAV4NI86-F1
#
_entry.id   AF-A0AAV4NI86-F1
#
_cell.length_a   1.000
_cell.length_b   1.000
_cell.length_c   1.000
_cell.angle_alpha   90.00
_cell.angle_beta   90.00
_cell.angle_gamma   90.00
#
_symmetry.space_group_name_H-M   'P 1'
#
loop_
_entity.id
_entity.type
_entity.pdbx_description
1 polymer ?
#
loop_
_entity_poly.entity_id
_entity_poly.type
_entity_poly.pdbx_seq_one_letter_code
_entity_poly.pdbx_strand_id
1 'polypeptide(L)'
;ITAAGGYTQLMRGFGDISINESFIGYSKDNESCSEVPHNYMNLFRSASDPELPWTGMTLGLTINAIWYWCSDQVIVQRALSAKNLSHAKGGCILAGYLKLSPLFLLVIPGMAARILFPKSL
;
A
#
# COMPACT_ATOMS: atom_id res chain seq x y z
N ILE A 1 20.24 -8.62 -15.02
CA ILE A 1 20.57 -8.06 -13.68
C ILE A 1 20.31 -6.54 -13.59
N THR A 2 20.09 -5.84 -14.71
CA THR A 2 19.87 -4.37 -14.74
C THR A 2 18.41 -3.91 -14.60
N ALA A 3 17.44 -4.82 -14.49
CA ALA A 3 16.01 -4.48 -14.57
C ALA A 3 15.46 -3.63 -13.41
N ALA A 4 16.14 -3.59 -12.27
CA ALA A 4 15.72 -2.85 -11.07
C ALA A 4 16.78 -1.86 -10.56
N GLY A 5 17.73 -1.44 -11.41
CA GLY A 5 18.89 -0.63 -10.99
C GLY A 5 18.58 0.82 -10.56
N GLY A 6 17.36 1.32 -10.77
CA GLY A 6 16.97 2.68 -10.38
C GLY A 6 15.46 2.90 -10.32
N TYR A 7 15.02 3.91 -9.57
CA TYR A 7 13.60 4.21 -9.33
C TYR A 7 12.80 4.35 -10.64
N THR A 8 13.31 5.07 -11.62
CA THR A 8 12.65 5.27 -12.92
C THR A 8 12.46 3.96 -13.69
N GLN A 9 13.42 3.05 -13.60
CA GLN A 9 13.33 1.73 -14.23
C GLN A 9 12.37 0.81 -13.47
N LEU A 10 12.33 0.93 -12.15
CA LEU A 10 11.38 0.21 -11.31
C LEU A 10 9.94 0.66 -11.58
N MET A 11 9.67 1.96 -11.69
CA MET A 11 8.32 2.45 -12.02
C MET A 11 7.90 2.08 -13.43
N ARG A 12 8.81 2.21 -14.42
CA ARG A 12 8.52 1.84 -15.80
C ARG A 12 8.31 0.33 -15.95
N GLY A 13 9.20 -0.48 -15.37
CA GLY A 13 9.12 -1.93 -15.39
C GLY A 13 7.87 -2.45 -14.67
N PHE A 14 7.45 -1.84 -13.56
CA PHE A 14 6.23 -2.24 -12.88
C PHE A 14 4.97 -2.05 -13.73
N GLY A 15 4.91 -0.99 -14.55
CA GLY A 15 3.76 -0.72 -15.42
C GLY A 15 3.72 -1.56 -16.70
N ASP A 16 4.87 -1.92 -17.28
CA ASP A 16 4.95 -2.62 -18.57
C ASP A 16 4.85 -4.16 -18.45
N ILE A 17 5.00 -4.72 -17.24
CA ILE A 17 5.10 -6.17 -17.06
C ILE A 17 3.72 -6.79 -16.87
N SER A 18 3.23 -7.44 -17.92
CA SER A 18 2.10 -8.37 -17.88
C SER A 18 2.59 -9.77 -17.47
N ILE A 19 2.03 -10.33 -16.40
CA ILE A 19 2.27 -11.72 -16.00
C ILE A 19 1.53 -12.66 -16.96
N ASN A 20 2.27 -13.56 -17.60
CA ASN A 20 1.75 -14.47 -18.61
C ASN A 20 1.58 -15.87 -18.00
N GLU A 21 0.32 -16.29 -17.87
CA GLU A 21 -0.20 -17.64 -17.52
C GLU A 21 -0.18 -18.10 -16.04
N SER A 22 -1.38 -18.26 -15.45
CA SER A 22 -1.93 -19.49 -14.81
C SER A 22 -2.93 -19.23 -13.65
N PHE A 23 -2.98 -18.02 -13.07
CA PHE A 23 -3.93 -17.67 -11.99
C PHE A 23 -4.63 -16.33 -12.25
N ILE A 24 -5.05 -16.08 -13.49
CA ILE A 24 -5.80 -14.87 -13.84
C ILE A 24 -7.26 -15.08 -13.46
N GLY A 25 -7.66 -14.53 -12.31
CA GLY A 25 -9.07 -14.25 -12.06
C GLY A 25 -9.51 -13.16 -13.04
N TYR A 26 -10.43 -13.50 -13.95
CA TYR A 26 -11.04 -12.51 -14.83
C TYR A 26 -12.13 -11.75 -14.09
N SER A 27 -12.15 -10.42 -14.26
CA SER A 27 -13.27 -9.60 -13.79
C SER A 27 -14.56 -9.94 -14.58
N LYS A 28 -15.71 -9.46 -14.11
CA LYS A 28 -17.02 -9.66 -14.79
C LYS A 28 -17.02 -9.17 -16.24
N ASP A 29 -16.12 -8.25 -16.56
CA ASP A 29 -15.96 -7.64 -17.88
C ASP A 29 -14.87 -8.31 -18.74
N ASN A 30 -14.40 -9.52 -18.35
CA ASN A 30 -13.38 -10.30 -19.06
C ASN A 30 -12.00 -9.60 -19.15
N GLU A 31 -11.75 -8.64 -18.27
CA GLU A 31 -10.43 -8.02 -18.08
C GLU A 31 -9.60 -8.82 -17.07
N SER A 32 -8.29 -8.90 -17.32
CA SER A 32 -7.34 -9.59 -16.44
C SER A 32 -7.05 -8.73 -15.21
N CYS A 33 -7.38 -9.22 -14.01
CA CYS A 33 -7.07 -8.52 -12.75
C CYS A 33 -5.56 -8.41 -12.45
N SER A 34 -4.70 -8.91 -13.35
CA SER A 34 -3.25 -8.87 -13.22
C SER A 34 -2.59 -7.66 -13.89
N GLU A 35 -3.30 -6.95 -14.76
CA GLU A 35 -2.75 -5.80 -15.47
C GLU A 35 -2.72 -4.56 -14.57
N VAL A 36 -1.63 -3.80 -14.63
CA VAL A 36 -1.48 -2.59 -13.82
C VAL A 36 -2.26 -1.47 -14.51
N PRO A 37 -3.26 -0.85 -13.86
CA PRO A 37 -4.10 0.15 -14.50
C PRO A 37 -3.29 1.39 -14.87
N HIS A 38 -3.51 2.00 -16.03
CA HIS A 38 -2.71 3.13 -16.56
C HIS A 38 -2.56 4.33 -15.59
N ASN A 39 -3.48 4.48 -14.64
CA ASN A 39 -3.46 5.51 -13.60
C ASN A 39 -2.84 5.03 -12.27
N TYR A 40 -2.00 3.99 -12.27
CA TYR A 40 -1.37 3.42 -11.07
C TYR A 40 -0.54 4.42 -10.24
N MET A 41 -0.07 5.50 -10.87
CA MET A 41 0.68 6.58 -10.20
C MET A 41 -0.21 7.60 -9.47
N ASN A 42 -1.52 7.57 -9.71
CA ASN A 42 -2.45 8.52 -9.12
C ASN A 42 -3.09 7.90 -7.87
N LEU A 43 -2.69 8.41 -6.70
CA LEU A 43 -3.26 7.99 -5.42
C LEU A 43 -4.73 8.42 -5.31
N PHE A 44 -5.03 9.69 -5.62
CA PHE A 44 -6.41 10.21 -5.61
C PHE A 44 -7.00 10.14 -7.02
N ARG A 45 -7.85 9.15 -7.27
CA ARG A 45 -8.57 9.01 -8.55
C ARG A 45 -9.85 9.84 -8.55
N SER A 46 -10.51 9.92 -9.70
CA SER A 46 -11.77 10.66 -9.84
C SER A 46 -12.86 10.11 -8.90
N ALA A 47 -13.82 10.96 -8.53
CA ALA A 47 -14.96 10.56 -7.68
C ALA A 47 -15.88 9.52 -8.36
N SER A 48 -15.86 9.49 -9.69
CA SER A 48 -16.67 8.59 -10.53
C SER A 48 -15.90 7.35 -11.00
N ASP A 49 -14.68 7.13 -10.50
CA ASP A 49 -13.93 5.91 -10.80
C ASP A 49 -14.67 4.69 -10.19
N PRO A 50 -15.01 3.67 -10.98
CA PRO A 50 -15.81 2.53 -10.53
C PRO A 50 -15.05 1.61 -9.55
N GLU A 51 -13.70 1.63 -9.55
CA GLU A 51 -12.91 0.74 -8.71
C GLU A 51 -12.40 1.44 -7.45
N LEU A 52 -11.86 2.64 -7.58
CA LEU A 52 -11.18 3.31 -6.47
C LEU A 52 -11.48 4.82 -6.42
N PRO A 53 -12.73 5.21 -6.10
CA PRO A 53 -13.09 6.62 -5.95
C PRO A 53 -12.36 7.24 -4.75
N TRP A 54 -11.87 8.47 -4.89
CA TRP A 54 -11.14 9.14 -3.81
C TRP A 54 -11.97 9.31 -2.54
N THR A 55 -13.29 9.46 -2.66
CA THR A 55 -14.22 9.62 -1.54
C THR A 55 -14.26 8.35 -0.69
N GLY A 56 -14.39 7.19 -1.33
CA GLY A 56 -14.37 5.88 -0.65
C GLY A 56 -13.01 5.60 -0.04
N MET A 57 -11.92 5.92 -0.75
CA MET A 57 -10.56 5.75 -0.23
C MET A 57 -10.31 6.63 1.00
N THR A 58 -10.61 7.93 0.92
CA THR A 58 -10.34 8.86 2.03
C THR A 58 -11.22 8.56 3.24
N LEU A 59 -12.51 8.36 3.06
CA LEU A 59 -13.43 8.10 4.18
C LEU A 59 -13.23 6.70 4.75
N GLY A 60 -13.09 5.68 3.89
CA GLY A 60 -12.87 4.30 4.32
C GLY A 60 -11.56 4.13 5.08
N LEU A 61 -10.45 4.68 4.56
CA LEU A 61 -9.16 4.59 5.24
C LEU A 61 -9.11 5.42 6.53
N THR A 62 -9.74 6.60 6.57
CA THR A 62 -9.74 7.42 7.80
C THR A 62 -10.55 6.77 8.91
N ILE A 63 -11.74 6.24 8.62
CA ILE A 63 -12.56 5.53 9.61
C ILE A 63 -11.83 4.27 10.11
N ASN A 64 -11.27 3.47 9.19
CA ASN A 64 -10.52 2.27 9.57
C ASN A 64 -9.28 2.61 10.41
N ALA A 65 -8.54 3.67 10.05
CA ALA A 65 -7.42 4.14 10.84
C ALA A 65 -7.85 4.55 12.26
N ILE A 66 -8.93 5.33 12.40
CA ILE A 66 -9.44 5.73 13.72
C ILE A 66 -9.82 4.51 14.54
N TRP A 67 -10.55 3.55 13.95
CA TRP A 67 -10.92 2.32 14.63
C TRP A 67 -9.69 1.53 15.10
N TYR A 68 -8.71 1.33 14.23
CA TYR A 68 -7.49 0.60 14.56
C TYR A 68 -6.70 1.28 15.69
N TRP A 69 -6.54 2.61 15.67
CA TRP A 69 -5.71 3.30 16.65
C TRP A 69 -6.43 3.63 17.97
N CYS A 70 -7.74 3.84 17.92
CA CYS A 70 -8.52 4.32 19.05
C CYS A 70 -9.43 3.26 19.67
N SER A 71 -9.76 2.19 18.95
CA SER A 71 -10.65 1.12 19.43
C SER A 71 -9.94 -0.21 19.68
N ASP A 72 -8.74 -0.41 19.15
CA ASP A 72 -7.92 -1.58 19.49
C ASP A 72 -7.41 -1.48 20.93
N GLN A 73 -7.86 -2.41 21.76
CA GLN A 73 -7.60 -2.42 23.19
C GLN A 73 -6.11 -2.47 23.52
N VAL A 74 -5.30 -3.19 22.74
CA VAL A 74 -3.86 -3.35 23.00
C VAL A 74 -3.13 -2.03 22.77
N ILE A 75 -3.51 -1.28 21.73
CA ILE A 75 -2.92 0.02 21.42
C ILE A 75 -3.30 1.05 22.46
N VAL A 76 -4.59 1.13 22.82
CA VAL A 76 -5.09 2.06 23.83
C VAL A 76 -4.44 1.80 25.19
N GLN A 77 -4.28 0.54 25.58
CA GLN A 77 -3.61 0.19 26.85
C GLN A 77 -2.14 0.58 26.87
N ARG A 78 -1.41 0.49 25.76
CA ARG A 78 -0.01 0.96 25.65
C ARG A 78 0.11 2.48 25.80
N ALA A 79 -0.88 3.23 25.30
CA ALA A 79 -0.92 4.67 25.48
C ALA A 79 -1.26 5.05 26.93
N LEU A 80 -2.20 4.32 27.57
CA LEU A 80 -2.64 4.56 28.94
C LEU A 80 -1.62 4.11 30.01
N SER A 81 -0.78 3.11 29.71
CA SER A 81 0.29 2.66 30.62
C SER A 81 1.50 3.60 30.64
N ALA A 82 1.49 4.66 29.82
CA ALA A 82 2.57 5.64 29.79
C ALA A 82 2.64 6.43 31.12
N LYS A 83 3.87 6.61 31.63
CA LYS A 83 4.11 7.30 32.91
C LYS A 83 3.66 8.76 32.92
N ASN A 84 3.65 9.43 31.77
CA ASN A 84 3.27 10.84 31.61
C ASN A 84 2.68 11.09 30.22
N LEU A 85 1.82 12.12 30.10
CA LEU A 85 1.23 12.54 28.83
C LEU A 85 2.30 12.88 27.76
N SER A 86 3.42 13.50 28.18
CA SER A 86 4.53 13.83 27.27
C SER A 86 5.20 12.58 26.69
N HIS A 87 5.29 11.50 27.48
CA HIS A 87 5.84 10.22 26.99
C HIS A 87 4.87 9.52 26.04
N ALA A 88 3.56 9.58 26.33
CA ALA A 88 2.53 9.05 25.41
C ALA A 88 2.60 9.78 24.05
N LYS A 89 2.65 11.11 24.05
CA LYS A 89 2.77 11.93 22.83
C LYS A 89 4.06 11.62 22.05
N GLY A 90 5.20 11.54 22.75
CA GLY A 90 6.48 11.18 22.13
C GLY A 90 6.46 9.77 21.53
N GLY A 91 5.84 8.81 22.22
CA GLY A 91 5.61 7.45 21.73
C GLY A 91 4.78 7.41 20.46
N CYS A 92 3.70 8.21 20.38
CA CYS A 92 2.88 8.32 19.18
C CYS A 92 3.66 8.90 17.98
N ILE A 93 4.48 9.92 18.20
CA ILE A 93 5.31 10.51 17.14
C ILE A 93 6.33 9.49 16.63
N LEU A 94 7.03 8.81 17.54
CA LEU A 94 8.00 7.77 17.17
C LEU A 94 7.32 6.61 16.42
N ALA A 95 6.13 6.17 16.87
CA ALA A 95 5.35 5.15 16.18
C ALA A 95 4.94 5.59 14.76
N GLY A 96 4.61 6.88 14.57
CA GLY A 96 4.35 7.47 13.26
C GLY A 96 5.57 7.38 12.33
N TYR A 97 6.75 7.73 12.82
CA TYR A 97 7.99 7.61 12.05
C TYR A 97 8.32 6.14 11.70
N LEU A 98 8.17 5.23 12.65
CA LEU A 98 8.39 3.80 12.42
C LEU A 98 7.45 3.23 11.36
N LYS A 99 6.23 3.77 11.23
CA LYS A 99 5.28 3.36 10.18
C LYS A 99 5.66 3.78 8.77
N LEU A 100 6.66 4.64 8.57
CA LEU A 100 7.23 4.92 7.26
C LEU A 100 8.23 3.86 6.81
N SER A 101 8.82 3.10 7.74
CA SER A 101 9.81 2.06 7.42
C SER A 101 9.31 0.94 6.50
N PRO A 102 8.05 0.44 6.59
CA PRO A 102 7.56 -0.62 5.72
C PRO A 102 7.47 -0.18 4.24
N LEU A 103 7.33 1.11 3.97
CA LEU A 103 7.35 1.63 2.61
C LEU A 103 8.69 1.31 1.92
N PHE A 104 9.81 1.47 2.63
CA PHE A 104 11.12 1.19 2.06
C PHE A 104 11.47 -0.30 2.11
N LEU A 105 11.11 -0.97 3.20
CA LEU A 105 11.53 -2.36 3.45
C LEU A 105 10.63 -3.42 2.81
N LEU A 106 9.37 -3.10 2.52
CA LEU A 106 8.41 -4.06 1.95
C LEU A 106 7.96 -3.65 0.54
N VAL A 107 7.62 -2.38 0.32
CA VAL A 107 7.03 -1.95 -0.97
C VAL A 107 8.08 -1.96 -2.08
N ILE A 108 9.25 -1.34 -1.88
CA ILE A 108 10.32 -1.34 -2.89
C ILE A 108 10.76 -2.76 -3.29
N PRO A 109 11.12 -3.67 -2.36
CA PRO A 109 11.49 -5.03 -2.74
C PRO A 109 10.30 -5.82 -3.31
N GLY A 110 9.07 -5.55 -2.88
CA GLY A 110 7.87 -6.16 -3.48
C GLY A 110 7.69 -5.77 -4.95
N MET A 111 7.88 -4.49 -5.29
CA MET A 111 7.86 -4.02 -6.68
C MET A 111 8.99 -4.62 -7.49
N ALA A 112 10.21 -4.68 -6.94
CA ALA A 112 11.35 -5.30 -7.59
C ALA A 112 11.15 -6.81 -7.82
N ALA A 113 10.54 -7.53 -6.86
CA ALA A 113 10.23 -8.95 -6.98
C ALA A 113 9.25 -9.22 -8.13
N ARG A 114 8.22 -8.39 -8.30
CA ARG A 114 7.27 -8.49 -9.42
C ARG A 114 7.97 -8.32 -10.78
N ILE A 115 8.97 -7.46 -10.86
CA ILE A 115 9.76 -7.24 -12.09
C ILE A 115 10.69 -8.42 -12.37
N LEU A 116 11.31 -8.99 -11.35
CA LEU A 116 12.32 -10.05 -11.49
C LEU A 116 11.70 -11.44 -11.71
N PHE A 117 10.53 -11.72 -11.13
CA PHE A 117 9.86 -13.04 -11.17
C PHE A 117 8.42 -12.98 -11.72
N PRO A 118 8.20 -12.57 -12.98
CA PRO A 118 6.86 -12.41 -13.55
C PRO A 118 6.17 -13.73 -13.96
N LYS A 119 6.84 -14.89 -13.88
CA LYS A 119 6.26 -16.20 -14.28
C LYS A 119 6.07 -17.17 -13.11
N SER A 120 6.42 -16.77 -11.90
CA SER A 120 6.52 -17.66 -10.73
C SER A 120 5.57 -17.26 -9.60
N LEU A 121 4.68 -16.31 -9.86
CA LEU A 121 3.60 -15.85 -8.97
C LEU A 121 2.27 -16.37 -9.52
#